data_AF-A0A2I1GT93-F1
#
_entry.id   AF-A0A2I1GT93-F1
#
_cell.length_a   1.000
_cell.length_b   1.000
_cell.length_c   1.000
_cell.angle_alpha   90.00
_cell.angle_beta   90.00
_cell.angle_gamma   90.00
#
_symmetry.space_group_name_H-M   'P 1'
#
loop_
_entity.id
_entity.type
_entity.pdbx_description
1 polymer ?
#
loop_
_entity_poly.entity_id
_entity_poly.type
_entity_poly.pdbx_seq_one_letter_code
_entity_poly.pdbx_strand_id
1 'polypeptide(L)'
;MCEDIVCYIITRLQDPLLPESGDSEQYLNVIQSVGHSKFWFLILYATGSVEKLLANSYVQGLLISNLKFNGLLLTRTINMQLLQELLKYSDEKIFQYFYNIIDKESTSVVFQDIIIEIRKLYNDHNNKLDILLRFYNEFGSTPRITDVNNYIHDIQQRMENLEVKLNQVLLPNYWAYHKETLDIAEQYHKFIKSQTFRNIFEVNFQKDSDATKVKYITQKLLPVIFKNYGSMCEKYETWGKIGRSEALLFWKNVKNINAEFDLIELGSCKRDPELIQTLECLLKFPQWAERLGYLEKLLKIFQIE
;
A
#
# COMPACT_ATOMS: atom_id res chain seq x y z
N MET A 1 -8.90 16.55 -45.06
CA MET A 1 -9.51 17.40 -44.01
C MET A 1 -8.86 18.77 -44.11
N CYS A 2 -9.62 19.87 -44.08
CA CYS A 2 -9.04 21.21 -44.22
C CYS A 2 -8.28 21.56 -42.93
N GLU A 3 -7.00 21.94 -43.06
CA GLU A 3 -6.12 22.33 -41.94
C GLU A 3 -6.79 23.36 -41.02
N ASP A 4 -7.46 24.35 -41.60
CA ASP A 4 -8.15 25.41 -40.86
C ASP A 4 -9.28 24.88 -39.96
N ILE A 5 -9.97 23.80 -40.38
CA ILE A 5 -10.99 23.15 -39.54
C ILE A 5 -10.34 22.45 -38.35
N VAL A 6 -9.20 21.79 -38.56
CA VAL A 6 -8.45 21.11 -37.48
C VAL A 6 -7.93 22.12 -36.48
N CYS A 7 -7.33 23.20 -36.97
CA CYS A 7 -6.88 24.33 -36.14
C CYS A 7 -8.03 24.93 -35.34
N TYR A 8 -9.20 25.12 -35.98
CA TYR A 8 -10.39 25.62 -35.28
C TYR A 8 -10.84 24.68 -34.16
N ILE A 9 -10.88 23.36 -34.41
CA ILE A 9 -11.24 22.37 -33.38
C ILE A 9 -10.23 22.41 -32.23
N ILE A 10 -8.93 22.41 -32.53
CA ILE A 10 -7.87 22.46 -31.52
C ILE A 10 -7.94 23.73 -30.68
N THR A 11 -8.15 24.88 -31.31
CA THR A 11 -8.33 26.15 -30.59
C THR A 11 -9.62 26.18 -29.78
N ARG A 12 -10.65 25.38 -30.12
CA ARG A 12 -11.83 25.20 -29.27
C ARG A 12 -11.62 24.19 -28.12
N LEU A 13 -10.63 23.31 -28.24
CA LEU A 13 -10.18 22.44 -27.14
C LEU A 13 -9.35 23.20 -26.10
N GLN A 14 -8.79 24.37 -26.45
CA GLN A 14 -8.35 25.36 -25.46
C GLN A 14 -9.59 25.90 -24.74
N ASP A 15 -9.93 25.31 -23.60
CA ASP A 15 -10.95 25.85 -22.73
C ASP A 15 -10.48 27.22 -22.19
N PRO A 16 -11.26 28.31 -22.31
CA PRO A 16 -10.97 29.58 -21.62
C PRO A 16 -11.15 29.50 -20.09
N LEU A 17 -11.61 28.35 -19.56
CA LEU A 17 -11.95 28.16 -18.15
C LEU A 17 -10.77 27.89 -17.21
N LEU A 18 -9.53 27.83 -17.70
CA LEU A 18 -8.36 27.63 -16.86
C LEU A 18 -7.54 28.93 -16.81
N PRO A 19 -7.53 29.64 -15.67
CA PRO A 19 -6.56 30.70 -15.43
C PRO A 19 -5.14 30.18 -15.63
N GLU A 20 -4.16 31.08 -15.73
CA GLU A 20 -2.74 30.75 -15.56
C GLU A 20 -2.49 30.27 -14.11
N SER A 21 -2.92 29.05 -13.77
CA SER A 21 -2.85 28.48 -12.42
C SER A 21 -1.81 27.38 -12.33
N GLY A 22 -0.62 27.75 -11.85
CA GLY A 22 0.41 26.83 -11.32
C GLY A 22 1.00 25.78 -12.28
N ASP A 23 2.21 25.31 -11.98
CA ASP A 23 2.86 24.26 -12.77
C ASP A 23 2.04 22.95 -12.80
N SER A 24 1.23 22.67 -11.77
CA SER A 24 0.51 21.39 -11.61
C SER A 24 -0.65 21.19 -12.58
N GLU A 25 -1.46 22.23 -12.89
CA GLU A 25 -2.58 22.09 -13.84
C GLU A 25 -2.09 21.94 -15.28
N GLN A 26 -0.98 22.60 -15.63
CA GLN A 26 -0.35 22.44 -16.94
C GLN A 26 0.05 20.98 -17.22
N TYR A 27 0.52 20.26 -16.21
CA TYR A 27 0.93 18.86 -16.36
C TYR A 27 -0.24 17.86 -16.33
N LEU A 28 -1.40 18.22 -15.77
CA LEU A 28 -2.60 17.39 -15.87
C LEU A 28 -3.08 17.25 -17.33
N ASN A 29 -2.97 18.32 -18.13
CA ASN A 29 -3.28 18.27 -19.56
C ASN A 29 -2.38 17.29 -20.33
N VAL A 30 -1.10 17.19 -19.94
CA VAL A 30 -0.16 16.19 -20.50
C VAL A 30 -0.65 14.79 -20.14
N ILE A 31 -1.01 14.54 -18.88
CA ILE A 31 -1.49 13.23 -18.42
C ILE A 31 -2.79 12.83 -19.13
N GLN A 32 -3.76 13.74 -19.24
CA GLN A 32 -5.00 13.50 -19.99
C GLN A 32 -4.72 13.17 -21.46
N SER A 33 -3.72 13.83 -22.05
CA SER A 33 -3.30 13.59 -23.43
C SER A 33 -2.70 12.20 -23.64
N VAL A 34 -2.06 11.59 -22.63
CA VAL A 34 -1.67 10.16 -22.64
C VAL A 34 -2.90 9.29 -22.89
N GLY A 35 -4.02 9.62 -22.25
CA GLY A 35 -5.32 8.98 -22.45
C GLY A 35 -5.76 8.93 -23.92
N HIS A 36 -5.47 9.99 -24.66
CA HIS A 36 -5.85 10.23 -26.05
C HIS A 36 -4.67 10.12 -27.03
N SER A 37 -3.68 9.28 -26.72
CA SER A 37 -2.44 9.16 -27.50
C SER A 37 -2.64 8.97 -29.02
N LYS A 38 -3.66 8.21 -29.43
CA LYS A 38 -4.00 8.01 -30.85
C LYS A 38 -4.40 9.31 -31.56
N PHE A 39 -5.18 10.16 -30.90
CA PHE A 39 -5.58 11.46 -31.46
C PHE A 39 -4.34 12.33 -31.66
N TRP A 40 -3.52 12.46 -30.62
CA TRP A 40 -2.31 13.29 -30.67
C TRP A 40 -1.28 12.78 -31.68
N PHE A 41 -1.13 11.46 -31.82
CA PHE A 41 -0.31 10.87 -32.87
C PHE A 41 -0.77 11.32 -34.26
N LEU A 42 -2.07 11.25 -34.56
CA LEU A 42 -2.61 11.66 -35.85
C LEU A 42 -2.43 13.16 -36.12
N ILE A 43 -2.57 14.00 -35.09
CA ILE A 43 -2.37 15.45 -35.20
C ILE A 43 -0.91 15.79 -35.48
N LEU A 44 0.03 15.19 -34.74
CA LEU A 44 1.45 15.53 -34.84
C LEU A 44 2.14 14.93 -36.06
N TYR A 45 1.67 13.78 -36.55
CA TYR A 45 2.18 13.14 -37.76
C TYR A 45 1.27 13.36 -38.99
N ALA A 46 0.37 14.35 -38.93
CA ALA A 46 -0.40 14.73 -40.11
C ALA A 46 0.54 15.15 -41.25
N THR A 47 0.23 14.72 -42.47
CA THR A 47 1.00 15.05 -43.69
C THR A 47 0.19 15.94 -44.63
N GLY A 48 0.88 16.65 -45.53
CA GLY A 48 0.27 17.64 -46.42
C GLY A 48 0.48 19.07 -45.93
N SER A 49 -0.52 19.96 -46.12
CA SER A 49 -0.48 21.33 -45.60
C SER A 49 -0.81 21.34 -44.11
N VAL A 50 0.23 21.33 -43.26
CA VAL A 50 0.14 21.24 -41.79
C VAL A 50 0.91 22.34 -41.06
N GLU A 51 1.39 23.35 -41.79
CA GLU A 51 2.20 24.45 -41.26
C GLU A 51 1.46 25.28 -40.20
N LYS A 52 0.18 25.61 -40.44
CA LYS A 52 -0.67 26.33 -39.47
C LYS A 52 -1.05 25.44 -38.28
N LEU A 53 -1.27 24.15 -38.52
CA LEU A 53 -1.59 23.17 -37.49
C LEU A 53 -0.43 23.01 -36.51
N LEU A 54 0.79 22.85 -37.02
CA LEU A 54 1.99 22.75 -36.20
C LEU A 54 2.34 24.08 -35.55
N ALA A 55 2.08 25.22 -36.21
CA ALA A 55 2.26 26.55 -35.60
C ALA A 55 1.16 26.94 -34.60
N ASN A 56 0.12 26.11 -34.42
CA ASN A 56 -0.96 26.39 -33.48
C ASN A 56 -0.43 26.47 -32.04
N SER A 57 -0.82 27.53 -31.31
CA SER A 57 -0.35 27.82 -29.96
C SER A 57 -0.63 26.70 -28.96
N TYR A 58 -1.76 26.00 -29.10
CA TYR A 58 -2.08 24.85 -28.24
C TYR A 58 -1.16 23.66 -28.52
N VAL A 59 -0.94 23.35 -29.80
CA VAL A 59 -0.08 22.24 -30.22
C VAL A 59 1.35 22.48 -29.74
N GLN A 60 1.88 23.69 -29.94
CA GLN A 60 3.20 24.09 -29.43
C GLN A 60 3.26 24.06 -27.90
N GLY A 61 2.24 24.58 -27.22
CA GLY A 61 2.14 24.54 -25.75
C GLY A 61 2.13 23.11 -25.21
N LEU A 62 1.42 22.20 -25.87
CA LEU A 62 1.39 20.78 -25.52
C LEU A 62 2.76 20.13 -25.72
N LEU A 63 3.44 20.38 -26.83
CA LEU A 63 4.80 19.86 -27.09
C LEU A 63 5.80 20.33 -26.02
N ILE A 64 5.80 21.62 -25.68
CA ILE A 64 6.66 22.17 -24.63
C ILE A 64 6.35 21.53 -23.27
N SER A 65 5.07 21.39 -22.93
CA SER A 65 4.64 20.78 -21.66
C SER A 65 5.05 19.30 -21.59
N ASN A 66 4.96 18.57 -22.71
CA ASN A 66 5.41 17.20 -22.83
C ASN A 66 6.91 17.05 -22.61
N LEU A 67 7.72 17.91 -23.22
CA LEU A 67 9.18 17.92 -23.04
C LEU A 67 9.57 18.16 -21.58
N LYS A 68 8.93 19.15 -20.93
CA LYS A 68 9.12 19.43 -19.50
C LYS A 68 8.73 18.25 -18.63
N PHE A 69 7.55 17.67 -18.85
CA PHE A 69 7.05 16.54 -18.08
C PHE A 69 7.94 15.30 -18.23
N ASN A 70 8.40 15.03 -19.45
CA ASN A 70 9.38 13.98 -19.71
C ASN A 70 10.70 14.21 -18.93
N GLY A 71 11.17 15.46 -18.85
CA GLY A 71 12.29 15.83 -17.98
C GLY A 71 12.03 15.55 -16.49
N LEU A 72 10.80 15.78 -16.00
CA LEU A 72 10.41 15.45 -14.63
C LEU A 72 10.47 13.94 -14.35
N LEU A 73 10.07 13.12 -15.33
CA LEU A 73 10.17 11.65 -15.23
C LEU A 73 11.63 11.19 -15.20
N LEU A 74 12.45 11.66 -16.15
CA LEU A 74 13.88 11.30 -16.21
C LEU A 74 14.64 11.66 -14.93
N THR A 75 14.36 12.85 -14.38
CA THR A 75 15.00 13.33 -13.16
C THR A 75 14.32 12.85 -11.87
N ARG A 76 13.21 12.10 -11.98
CA ARG A 76 12.36 11.67 -10.86
C ARG A 76 11.91 12.85 -9.97
N THR A 77 11.78 14.05 -10.53
CA THR A 77 11.34 15.25 -9.80
C THR A 77 9.84 15.50 -9.89
N ILE A 78 9.11 14.63 -10.59
CA ILE A 78 7.65 14.60 -10.60
C ILE A 78 7.11 14.42 -9.16
N ASN A 79 6.03 15.12 -8.82
CA ASN A 79 5.36 14.98 -7.53
C ASN A 79 4.47 13.74 -7.48
N MET A 80 4.15 13.27 -6.27
CA MET A 80 3.35 12.06 -6.09
C MET A 80 1.92 12.19 -6.64
N GLN A 81 1.34 13.39 -6.62
CA GLN A 81 0.00 13.66 -7.15
C GLN A 81 -0.09 13.40 -8.66
N LEU A 82 0.80 14.03 -9.44
CA LEU A 82 0.84 13.85 -10.89
C LEU A 82 1.22 12.42 -11.24
N LEU A 83 2.10 11.80 -10.44
CA LEU A 83 2.49 10.42 -10.66
C LEU A 83 1.33 9.45 -10.43
N GLN A 84 0.52 9.66 -9.39
CA GLN A 84 -0.70 8.89 -9.12
C GLN A 84 -1.65 8.91 -10.33
N GLU A 85 -1.87 10.08 -10.92
CA GLU A 85 -2.72 10.25 -12.09
C GLU A 85 -2.13 9.57 -13.34
N LEU A 86 -0.83 9.77 -13.59
CA LEU A 86 -0.13 9.15 -14.73
C LEU A 86 -0.17 7.61 -14.65
N LEU A 87 0.06 7.04 -13.47
CA LEU A 87 0.17 5.61 -13.26
C LEU A 87 -1.17 4.86 -13.38
N LYS A 88 -2.29 5.55 -13.59
CA LYS A 88 -3.57 4.94 -14.03
C LYS A 88 -3.47 4.33 -15.43
N TYR A 89 -2.52 4.79 -16.25
CA TYR A 89 -2.22 4.21 -17.56
C TYR A 89 -1.15 3.11 -17.47
N SER A 90 -1.13 2.19 -18.43
CA SER A 90 -0.11 1.14 -18.51
C SER A 90 1.25 1.70 -18.93
N ASP A 91 2.32 1.01 -18.55
CA ASP A 91 3.70 1.41 -18.87
C ASP A 91 3.92 1.53 -20.38
N GLU A 92 3.37 0.58 -21.14
CA GLU A 92 3.38 0.61 -22.61
C GLU A 92 2.69 1.85 -23.17
N LYS A 93 1.53 2.23 -22.62
CA LYS A 93 0.77 3.38 -23.12
C LYS A 93 1.51 4.70 -22.85
N ILE A 94 2.11 4.82 -21.67
CA ILE A 94 2.92 5.99 -21.29
C ILE A 94 4.15 6.07 -22.20
N PHE A 95 4.87 4.96 -22.38
CA PHE A 95 6.04 4.87 -23.25
C PHE A 95 5.71 5.27 -24.68
N GLN A 96 4.71 4.64 -25.30
CA GLN A 96 4.31 4.94 -26.68
C GLN A 96 3.92 6.40 -26.85
N TYR A 97 3.25 7.00 -25.87
CA TYR A 97 2.86 8.41 -25.93
C TYR A 97 4.09 9.32 -26.01
N PHE A 98 5.02 9.22 -25.05
CA PHE A 98 6.22 10.07 -25.05
C PHE A 98 7.15 9.78 -26.23
N TYR A 99 7.31 8.51 -26.61
CA TYR A 99 8.13 8.11 -27.75
C TYR A 99 7.61 8.63 -29.09
N ASN A 100 6.30 8.77 -29.23
CA ASN A 100 5.69 9.30 -30.45
C ASN A 100 5.65 10.83 -30.48
N ILE A 101 5.63 11.50 -29.34
CA ILE A 101 5.47 12.96 -29.29
C ILE A 101 6.81 13.68 -29.26
N ILE A 102 7.79 13.08 -28.58
CA ILE A 102 9.12 13.65 -28.46
C ILE A 102 9.95 13.12 -29.63
N ASP A 103 10.65 14.04 -30.30
CA ASP A 103 11.45 13.72 -31.48
C ASP A 103 12.40 12.54 -31.24
N LYS A 104 12.45 11.61 -32.21
CA LYS A 104 13.22 10.36 -32.14
C LYS A 104 14.72 10.60 -32.10
N GLU A 105 15.19 11.75 -32.57
CA GLU A 105 16.60 12.14 -32.51
C GLU A 105 17.00 12.67 -31.13
N SER A 106 16.04 12.92 -30.22
CA SER A 106 16.35 13.32 -28.86
C SER A 106 16.78 12.11 -28.01
N THR A 107 17.99 12.16 -27.46
CA THR A 107 18.55 11.12 -26.58
C THR A 107 17.93 11.10 -25.18
N SER A 108 16.85 11.85 -24.96
CA SER A 108 16.30 12.16 -23.64
C SER A 108 14.81 11.85 -23.58
N VAL A 109 14.33 10.77 -24.21
CA VAL A 109 12.95 10.30 -24.05
C VAL A 109 12.88 9.30 -22.90
N VAL A 110 11.81 9.37 -22.10
CA VAL A 110 11.52 8.36 -21.09
C VAL A 110 11.23 7.01 -21.76
N PHE A 111 12.10 6.03 -21.49
CA PHE A 111 11.92 4.66 -21.95
C PHE A 111 11.09 3.83 -20.97
N GLN A 112 10.64 2.67 -21.44
CA GLN A 112 9.77 1.77 -20.68
C GLN A 112 10.40 1.29 -19.37
N ASP A 113 11.71 1.05 -19.34
CA ASP A 113 12.47 0.66 -18.15
C ASP A 113 12.41 1.74 -17.05
N ILE A 114 12.55 3.02 -17.43
CA ILE A 114 12.43 4.15 -16.50
C ILE A 114 11.01 4.22 -15.93
N ILE A 115 9.99 4.01 -16.75
CA ILE A 115 8.58 4.02 -16.30
C ILE A 115 8.32 2.87 -15.30
N ILE A 116 8.82 1.67 -15.60
CA ILE A 116 8.74 0.51 -14.70
C ILE A 116 9.42 0.82 -13.36
N GLU A 117 10.61 1.43 -13.39
CA GLU A 117 11.33 1.81 -12.18
C GLU A 117 10.54 2.84 -11.35
N ILE A 118 10.04 3.90 -11.99
CA ILE A 118 9.21 4.93 -11.35
C ILE A 118 7.98 4.29 -10.69
N ARG A 119 7.27 3.40 -11.39
CA ARG A 119 6.10 2.69 -10.86
C ARG A 119 6.48 1.85 -9.65
N LYS A 120 7.61 1.14 -9.71
CA LYS A 120 8.12 0.35 -8.58
C LYS A 120 8.41 1.23 -7.37
N LEU A 121 9.08 2.38 -7.55
CA LEU A 121 9.39 3.32 -6.48
C LEU A 121 8.13 3.91 -5.84
N TYR A 122 7.15 4.30 -6.66
CA TYR A 122 5.86 4.81 -6.20
C TYR A 122 5.10 3.76 -5.37
N ASN A 123 5.03 2.52 -5.87
CA ASN A 123 4.34 1.43 -5.19
C ASN A 123 5.07 1.03 -3.89
N ASP A 124 6.40 0.97 -3.90
CA ASP A 124 7.21 0.68 -2.71
C ASP A 124 6.98 1.73 -1.62
N HIS A 125 6.99 3.02 -1.97
CA HIS A 125 6.71 4.11 -1.04
C HIS A 125 5.32 3.98 -0.40
N ASN A 126 4.27 3.80 -1.21
CA ASN A 126 2.91 3.64 -0.70
C ASN A 126 2.75 2.38 0.16
N ASN A 127 3.38 1.28 -0.23
CA ASN A 127 3.37 0.03 0.54
C ASN A 127 4.05 0.23 1.91
N LYS A 128 5.18 0.94 1.97
CA LYS A 128 5.86 1.26 3.24
C LYS A 128 4.99 2.11 4.17
N LEU A 129 4.28 3.10 3.62
CA LEU A 129 3.33 3.90 4.40
C LEU A 129 2.17 3.04 4.95
N ASP A 130 1.58 2.16 4.13
CA ASP A 130 0.51 1.25 4.56
C ASP A 130 0.99 0.27 5.64
N ILE A 131 2.18 -0.33 5.46
CA ILE A 131 2.80 -1.25 6.43
C ILE A 131 3.00 -0.53 7.78
N LEU A 132 3.58 0.67 7.77
CA LEU A 132 3.81 1.44 8.99
C LEU A 132 2.50 1.84 9.67
N LEU A 133 1.51 2.31 8.92
CA LEU A 133 0.21 2.69 9.48
C LEU A 133 -0.48 1.50 10.16
N ARG A 134 -0.51 0.34 9.49
CA ARG A 134 -1.06 -0.89 10.07
C ARG A 134 -0.29 -1.32 11.32
N PHE A 135 1.03 -1.25 11.27
CA PHE A 135 1.88 -1.60 12.40
C PHE A 135 1.56 -0.75 13.63
N TYR A 136 1.49 0.57 13.47
CA TYR A 136 1.15 1.48 14.57
C TYR A 136 -0.28 1.26 15.07
N ASN A 137 -1.22 0.99 14.18
CA ASN A 137 -2.60 0.74 14.59
C ASN A 137 -2.75 -0.58 15.37
N GLU A 138 -2.04 -1.64 14.99
CA GLU A 138 -2.22 -2.96 15.61
C GLU A 138 -1.38 -3.13 16.88
N PHE A 139 -0.13 -2.67 16.89
CA PHE A 139 0.77 -2.83 18.04
C PHE A 139 0.85 -1.59 18.93
N GLY A 140 0.36 -0.45 18.44
CA GLY A 140 0.51 0.86 19.06
C GLY A 140 -0.75 1.45 19.71
N SER A 141 -1.97 1.09 19.26
CA SER A 141 -3.23 1.78 19.62
C SER A 141 -3.71 1.63 21.08
N THR A 142 -2.88 1.14 21.98
CA THR A 142 -3.19 1.09 23.41
C THR A 142 -2.84 2.41 24.10
N PRO A 143 -3.67 2.92 25.02
CA PRO A 143 -3.39 4.15 25.77
C PRO A 143 -2.06 4.15 26.54
N ARG A 144 -1.48 2.96 26.80
CA ARG A 144 -0.19 2.82 27.47
C ARG A 144 0.98 3.31 26.61
N ILE A 145 0.85 3.30 25.28
CA ILE A 145 1.91 3.74 24.37
C ILE A 145 1.71 5.21 24.07
N THR A 146 2.54 6.03 24.70
CA THR A 146 2.29 7.49 24.79
C THR A 146 2.70 8.26 23.53
N ASP A 147 3.60 7.70 22.71
CA ASP A 147 4.18 8.37 21.54
C ASP A 147 3.61 7.89 20.19
N VAL A 148 2.78 6.83 20.17
CA VAL A 148 2.24 6.23 18.94
C VAL A 148 1.48 7.24 18.07
N ASN A 149 0.73 8.16 18.68
CA ASN A 149 -0.09 9.12 17.95
C ASN A 149 0.77 10.07 17.11
N ASN A 150 2.00 10.37 17.55
CA ASN A 150 2.94 11.18 16.76
C ASN A 150 3.38 10.44 15.49
N TYR A 151 3.61 9.13 15.60
CA TYR A 151 3.95 8.27 14.45
C TYR A 151 2.78 8.12 13.48
N ILE A 152 1.57 7.87 13.97
CA ILE A 152 0.37 7.76 13.15
C ILE A 152 0.12 9.08 12.41
N HIS A 153 0.23 10.21 13.10
CA HIS A 153 0.03 11.52 12.51
C HIS A 153 1.04 11.83 11.41
N ASP A 154 2.35 11.56 11.60
CA ASP A 154 3.36 11.76 10.55
C ASP A 154 3.06 10.91 9.31
N ILE A 155 2.69 9.63 9.49
CA ILE A 155 2.34 8.76 8.35
C ILE A 155 1.10 9.26 7.62
N GLN A 156 0.04 9.64 8.33
CA GLN A 156 -1.16 10.19 7.73
C GLN A 156 -0.86 11.47 6.94
N GLN A 157 -0.08 12.39 7.51
CA GLN A 157 0.36 13.60 6.81
C GLN A 157 1.14 13.27 5.53
N ARG A 158 2.02 12.26 5.54
CA ARG A 158 2.78 11.84 4.35
C ARG A 158 1.92 11.15 3.31
N MET A 159 0.87 10.44 3.71
CA MET A 159 -0.11 9.84 2.79
C MET A 159 -0.96 10.91 2.11
N GLU A 160 -1.25 12.02 2.80
CA GLU A 160 -2.02 13.16 2.28
C GLU A 160 -1.15 14.15 1.49
N ASN A 161 0.14 14.29 1.83
CA ASN A 161 1.07 15.19 1.16
C ASN A 161 1.53 14.64 -0.20
N LEU A 162 0.71 14.87 -1.22
CA LEU A 162 1.00 14.46 -2.59
C LEU A 162 1.92 15.44 -3.36
N GLU A 163 2.35 16.55 -2.73
CA GLU A 163 3.28 17.51 -3.35
C GLU A 163 4.74 17.06 -3.28
N VAL A 164 5.05 16.07 -2.44
CA VAL A 164 6.40 15.50 -2.32
C VAL A 164 6.87 14.95 -3.67
N LYS A 165 8.14 15.23 -4.02
CA LYS A 165 8.76 14.75 -5.25
C LYS A 165 9.30 13.34 -5.08
N LEU A 166 9.22 12.53 -6.13
CA LEU A 166 9.67 11.13 -6.08
C LEU A 166 11.13 11.00 -5.63
N ASN A 167 12.03 11.84 -6.13
CA ASN A 167 13.45 11.82 -5.73
C ASN A 167 13.68 12.21 -4.25
N GLN A 168 12.78 12.98 -3.63
CA GLN A 168 12.88 13.34 -2.21
C GLN A 168 12.60 12.12 -1.34
N VAL A 169 11.70 11.23 -1.76
CA VAL A 169 11.39 9.97 -1.06
C VAL A 169 12.58 9.00 -1.04
N LEU A 170 13.50 9.14 -1.99
CA LEU A 170 14.72 8.34 -2.06
C LEU A 170 15.83 8.85 -1.13
N LEU A 171 15.67 10.04 -0.53
CA LEU A 171 16.68 10.60 0.34
C LEU A 171 16.76 9.82 1.66
N PRO A 172 17.97 9.52 2.19
CA PRO A 172 18.12 8.74 3.41
C PRO A 172 17.42 9.34 4.63
N ASN A 173 17.28 10.66 4.68
CA ASN A 173 16.63 11.38 5.76
C ASN A 173 15.10 11.35 5.68
N TYR A 174 14.51 11.03 4.53
CA TYR A 174 13.06 10.99 4.36
C TYR A 174 12.40 10.04 5.36
N TRP A 175 13.01 8.86 5.54
CA TRP A 175 12.53 7.82 6.46
C TRP A 175 13.14 7.90 7.86
N ALA A 176 13.98 8.89 8.18
CA ALA A 176 14.76 8.91 9.42
C ALA A 176 13.91 8.74 10.69
N TYR A 177 12.71 9.34 10.72
CA TYR A 177 11.80 9.24 11.85
C TYR A 177 11.22 7.83 12.06
N HIS A 178 11.02 7.08 10.96
CA HIS A 178 10.42 5.74 10.97
C HIS A 178 11.42 4.61 10.77
N LYS A 179 12.69 4.91 10.45
CA LYS A 179 13.68 3.94 9.96
C LYS A 179 13.77 2.68 10.81
N GLU A 180 13.97 2.85 12.13
CA GLU A 180 14.08 1.71 13.06
C GLU A 180 12.79 0.88 13.12
N THR A 181 11.63 1.50 12.92
CA THR A 181 10.34 0.80 12.92
C THR A 181 10.06 0.15 11.58
N LEU A 182 10.49 0.74 10.47
CA LEU A 182 10.22 0.25 9.13
C LEU A 182 10.83 -1.14 8.91
N ASP A 183 12.10 -1.34 9.26
CA ASP A 183 12.78 -2.63 9.11
C ASP A 183 12.02 -3.75 9.87
N ILE A 184 11.59 -3.43 11.09
CA ILE A 184 10.81 -4.32 11.95
C ILE A 184 9.40 -4.55 11.36
N ALA A 185 8.71 -3.49 10.95
CA ALA A 185 7.36 -3.58 10.40
C ALA A 185 7.35 -4.40 9.11
N GLU A 186 8.34 -4.25 8.23
CA GLU A 186 8.51 -5.07 7.03
C GLU A 186 8.79 -6.54 7.37
N GLN A 187 9.58 -6.83 8.39
CA GLN A 187 9.80 -8.21 8.84
C GLN A 187 8.51 -8.86 9.37
N TYR A 188 7.70 -8.10 10.10
CA TYR A 188 6.53 -8.62 10.81
C TYR A 188 5.19 -8.38 10.11
N HIS A 189 5.17 -7.72 8.94
CA HIS A 189 3.92 -7.34 8.26
C HIS A 189 2.99 -8.52 7.98
N LYS A 190 3.54 -9.70 7.68
CA LYS A 190 2.77 -10.94 7.47
C LYS A 190 1.97 -11.33 8.70
N PHE A 191 2.52 -11.12 9.90
CA PHE A 191 1.92 -11.52 11.17
C PHE A 191 0.92 -10.50 11.72
N ILE A 192 0.85 -9.29 11.15
CA ILE A 192 -0.17 -8.29 11.50
C ILE A 192 -1.59 -8.88 11.39
N LYS A 193 -1.80 -9.79 10.42
CA LYS A 193 -3.08 -10.46 10.20
C LYS A 193 -3.28 -11.74 11.02
N SER A 194 -2.25 -12.22 11.72
CA SER A 194 -2.31 -13.47 12.48
C SER A 194 -2.91 -13.21 13.86
N GLN A 195 -4.04 -13.86 14.12
CA GLN A 195 -4.69 -13.81 15.42
C GLN A 195 -3.88 -14.57 16.47
N THR A 196 -3.22 -15.67 16.11
CA THR A 196 -2.37 -16.42 17.04
C THR A 196 -1.15 -15.61 17.47
N PHE A 197 -0.50 -14.90 16.54
CA PHE A 197 0.57 -13.96 16.86
C PHE A 197 0.08 -12.83 17.76
N ARG A 198 -1.08 -12.24 17.45
CA ARG A 198 -1.71 -11.21 18.29
C ARG A 198 -1.99 -11.70 19.71
N ASN A 199 -2.47 -12.92 19.88
CA ASN A 199 -2.73 -13.50 21.19
C ASN A 199 -1.44 -13.58 22.02
N ILE A 200 -0.32 -14.00 21.41
CA ILE A 200 1.00 -13.98 22.09
C ILE A 200 1.43 -12.55 22.39
N PHE A 201 1.25 -11.63 21.45
CA PHE A 201 1.60 -10.23 21.65
C PHE A 201 0.87 -9.65 22.87
N GLU A 202 -0.45 -9.80 22.95
CA GLU A 202 -1.27 -9.26 24.04
C GLU A 202 -0.85 -9.82 25.41
N VAL A 203 -0.58 -11.13 25.51
CA VAL A 203 -0.14 -11.76 26.76
C VAL A 203 1.22 -11.24 27.22
N ASN A 204 2.18 -11.06 26.31
CA ASN A 204 3.51 -10.55 26.66
C ASN A 204 3.45 -9.05 26.96
N PHE A 205 2.69 -8.30 26.16
CA PHE A 205 2.48 -6.87 26.37
C PHE A 205 1.86 -6.59 27.75
N GLN A 206 0.84 -7.33 28.17
CA GLN A 206 0.24 -7.14 29.50
C GLN A 206 1.22 -7.37 30.66
N LYS A 207 2.19 -8.29 30.49
CA LYS A 207 3.20 -8.59 31.52
C LYS A 207 4.36 -7.59 31.55
N ASP A 208 4.62 -6.92 30.44
CA ASP A 208 5.70 -5.95 30.31
C ASP A 208 5.17 -4.53 30.57
N SER A 209 5.37 -4.03 31.79
CA SER A 209 4.98 -2.67 32.18
C SER A 209 5.79 -1.58 31.48
N ASP A 210 6.99 -1.91 31.00
CA ASP A 210 7.96 -0.95 30.47
C ASP A 210 7.66 -0.62 29.00
N ALA A 211 6.83 -1.44 28.33
CA ALA A 211 6.33 -1.24 26.97
C ALA A 211 5.34 -0.06 26.86
N THR A 212 5.88 1.15 26.99
CA THR A 212 5.17 2.45 26.99
C THR A 212 5.53 3.35 25.80
N LYS A 213 6.49 2.91 24.97
CA LYS A 213 7.01 3.64 23.81
C LYS A 213 7.10 2.74 22.58
N VAL A 214 6.84 3.28 21.39
CA VAL A 214 6.97 2.57 20.11
C VAL A 214 8.37 1.95 19.95
N LYS A 215 9.42 2.71 20.27
CA LYS A 215 10.80 2.23 20.19
C LYS A 215 11.08 1.02 21.08
N TYR A 216 10.49 0.97 22.27
CA TYR A 216 10.64 -0.19 23.15
C TYR A 216 9.98 -1.42 22.54
N ILE A 217 8.80 -1.24 21.95
CA ILE A 217 8.05 -2.33 21.32
C ILE A 217 8.83 -2.93 20.15
N THR A 218 9.37 -2.08 19.29
CA THR A 218 10.13 -2.51 18.11
C THR A 218 11.45 -3.16 18.50
N GLN A 219 12.19 -2.62 19.47
CA GLN A 219 13.54 -3.07 19.77
C GLN A 219 13.66 -4.16 20.84
N LYS A 220 12.68 -4.27 21.75
CA LYS A 220 12.74 -5.18 22.89
C LYS A 220 11.62 -6.19 22.86
N LEU A 221 10.38 -5.73 22.76
CA LEU A 221 9.21 -6.60 22.93
C LEU A 221 8.99 -7.53 21.73
N LEU A 222 8.95 -6.99 20.51
CA LEU A 222 8.68 -7.78 19.30
C LEU A 222 9.69 -8.90 19.04
N PRO A 223 11.03 -8.68 19.19
CA PRO A 223 11.99 -9.77 19.06
C PRO A 223 11.74 -10.93 20.04
N VAL A 224 11.37 -10.62 21.28
CA VAL A 224 11.02 -11.63 22.30
C VAL A 224 9.73 -12.35 21.93
N ILE A 225 8.70 -11.62 21.51
CA ILE A 225 7.43 -12.19 21.06
C ILE A 225 7.64 -13.14 19.89
N PHE A 226 8.46 -12.76 18.91
CA PHE A 226 8.72 -13.57 17.74
C PHE A 226 9.40 -14.89 18.11
N LYS A 227 10.40 -14.85 19.00
CA LYS A 227 11.02 -16.05 19.54
C LYS A 227 10.01 -16.94 20.27
N ASN A 228 9.17 -16.34 21.11
CA ASN A 228 8.12 -17.06 21.83
C ASN A 228 7.09 -17.68 20.88
N TYR A 229 6.71 -16.97 19.82
CA TYR A 229 5.80 -17.45 18.79
C TYR A 229 6.39 -18.63 18.02
N GLY A 230 7.65 -18.54 17.58
CA GLY A 230 8.35 -19.65 16.94
C GLY A 230 8.40 -20.89 17.82
N SER A 231 8.77 -20.75 19.10
CA SER A 231 8.78 -21.87 20.05
C SER A 231 7.39 -22.46 20.31
N MET A 232 6.34 -21.64 20.27
CA MET A 232 4.97 -22.16 20.37
C MET A 232 4.58 -22.94 19.12
N CYS A 233 4.87 -22.44 17.92
CA CYS A 233 4.63 -23.15 16.67
C CYS A 233 5.35 -24.49 16.63
N GLU A 234 6.61 -24.56 17.10
CA GLU A 234 7.37 -25.82 17.21
C GLU A 234 6.71 -26.84 18.14
N LYS A 235 6.12 -26.42 19.27
CA LYS A 235 5.41 -27.35 20.16
C LYS A 235 4.26 -28.08 19.46
N TYR A 236 3.62 -27.44 18.49
CA TYR A 236 2.52 -28.04 17.73
C TYR A 236 2.98 -29.13 16.75
N GLU A 237 4.28 -29.37 16.57
CA GLU A 237 4.77 -30.63 15.99
C GLU A 237 4.38 -31.85 16.82
N THR A 238 4.29 -31.66 18.15
CA THR A 238 3.86 -32.69 19.10
C THR A 238 2.57 -32.25 19.80
N TRP A 239 1.60 -31.78 19.01
CA TRP A 239 0.38 -31.13 19.48
C TRP A 239 -0.42 -31.92 20.52
N GLY A 240 -0.35 -33.27 20.50
CA GLY A 240 -1.00 -34.13 21.49
C GLY A 240 -0.48 -33.95 22.93
N LYS A 241 0.65 -33.27 23.14
CA LYS A 241 1.21 -32.96 24.47
C LYS A 241 0.84 -31.56 24.96
N ILE A 242 0.18 -30.74 24.14
CA ILE A 242 -0.16 -29.37 24.48
C ILE A 242 -1.34 -29.37 25.45
N GLY A 243 -1.18 -28.67 26.58
CA GLY A 243 -2.25 -28.53 27.57
C GLY A 243 -3.42 -27.72 27.01
N ARG A 244 -4.65 -28.10 27.39
CA ARG A 244 -5.89 -27.40 26.96
C ARG A 244 -5.83 -25.88 27.18
N SER A 245 -5.34 -25.45 28.34
CA SER A 245 -5.25 -24.01 28.69
C SER A 245 -4.28 -23.26 27.78
N GLU A 246 -3.16 -23.88 27.42
CA GLU A 246 -2.17 -23.31 26.51
C GLU A 246 -2.76 -23.18 25.10
N ALA A 247 -3.44 -24.23 24.61
CA ALA A 247 -4.09 -24.22 23.30
C ALA A 247 -5.22 -23.18 23.20
N LEU A 248 -6.05 -23.05 24.25
CA LEU A 248 -7.13 -22.05 24.27
C LEU A 248 -6.62 -20.61 24.23
N LEU A 249 -5.48 -20.33 24.88
CA LEU A 249 -4.88 -19.00 24.84
C LEU A 249 -4.28 -18.70 23.46
N PHE A 250 -3.57 -19.67 22.87
CA PHE A 250 -2.91 -19.48 21.58
C PHE A 250 -3.92 -19.33 20.43
N TRP A 251 -4.96 -20.16 20.38
CA TRP A 251 -5.97 -20.15 19.31
C TRP A 251 -7.18 -19.24 19.58
N LYS A 252 -7.17 -18.48 20.69
CA LYS A 252 -8.28 -17.61 21.08
C LYS A 252 -8.74 -16.72 19.91
N ASN A 253 -10.04 -16.65 19.68
CA ASN A 253 -10.67 -15.82 18.65
C ASN A 253 -10.23 -16.10 17.19
N VAL A 254 -9.49 -17.17 16.92
CA VAL A 254 -9.13 -17.56 15.54
C VAL A 254 -10.39 -17.93 14.78
N LYS A 255 -10.62 -17.29 13.63
CA LYS A 255 -11.78 -17.56 12.77
C LYS A 255 -11.50 -18.58 11.67
N ASN A 256 -10.27 -18.58 11.15
CA ASN A 256 -9.84 -19.47 10.08
C ASN A 256 -8.49 -20.08 10.45
N ILE A 257 -8.51 -21.32 10.93
CA ILE A 257 -7.32 -22.06 11.34
C ILE A 257 -6.37 -22.26 10.16
N ASN A 258 -6.89 -22.60 8.98
CA ASN A 258 -6.07 -22.82 7.79
C ASN A 258 -5.30 -21.57 7.37
N ALA A 259 -5.94 -20.40 7.43
CA ALA A 259 -5.26 -19.13 7.13
C ALA A 259 -4.15 -18.80 8.14
N GLU A 260 -4.29 -19.16 9.41
CA GLU A 260 -3.20 -19.02 10.39
C GLU A 260 -2.03 -19.94 10.04
N PHE A 261 -2.30 -21.19 9.65
CA PHE A 261 -1.26 -22.11 9.18
C PHE A 261 -0.54 -21.64 7.93
N ASP A 262 -1.22 -20.94 7.01
CA ASP A 262 -0.60 -20.34 5.83
C ASP A 262 0.38 -19.21 6.21
N LEU A 263 0.15 -18.52 7.34
CA LEU A 263 1.05 -17.47 7.85
C LEU A 263 2.23 -18.01 8.66
N ILE A 264 2.15 -19.27 9.11
CA ILE A 264 3.24 -19.97 9.80
C ILE A 264 4.20 -20.53 8.72
N GLU A 265 4.93 -19.63 8.05
CA GLU A 265 6.00 -19.99 7.10
C GLU A 265 7.25 -20.57 7.81
N LEU A 266 7.31 -20.49 9.14
CA LEU A 266 8.29 -21.22 9.94
C LEU A 266 7.90 -22.70 9.90
N GLY A 267 8.50 -23.45 8.98
CA GLY A 267 8.19 -24.82 8.58
C GLY A 267 8.25 -25.93 9.65
N SER A 268 7.92 -25.64 10.90
CA SER A 268 7.76 -26.60 12.00
C SER A 268 6.33 -27.13 12.09
N CYS A 269 5.30 -26.31 11.92
CA CYS A 269 3.93 -26.78 12.18
C CYS A 269 3.32 -27.55 10.98
N LYS A 270 3.50 -28.87 10.95
CA LYS A 270 2.84 -29.72 9.94
C LYS A 270 1.32 -29.63 10.05
N ARG A 271 0.64 -29.39 8.92
CA ARG A 271 -0.82 -29.47 8.82
C ARG A 271 -1.27 -30.92 9.00
N ASP A 272 -1.66 -31.24 10.22
CA ASP A 272 -2.30 -32.48 10.58
C ASP A 272 -3.83 -32.28 10.53
N PRO A 273 -4.57 -33.05 9.70
CA PRO A 273 -6.03 -32.96 9.65
C PRO A 273 -6.71 -33.18 11.02
N GLU A 274 -6.17 -34.06 11.85
CA GLU A 274 -6.70 -34.37 13.19
C GLU A 274 -6.50 -33.18 14.14
N LEU A 275 -5.35 -32.50 14.03
CA LEU A 275 -5.11 -31.25 14.75
C LEU A 275 -6.12 -30.16 14.34
N ILE A 276 -6.32 -29.95 13.04
CA ILE A 276 -7.25 -28.93 12.53
C ILE A 276 -8.67 -29.20 13.06
N GLN A 277 -9.15 -30.44 12.96
CA GLN A 277 -10.46 -30.83 13.46
C GLN A 277 -10.57 -30.63 14.98
N THR A 278 -9.53 -30.99 15.73
CA THR A 278 -9.47 -30.80 17.18
C THR A 278 -9.56 -29.33 17.56
N LEU A 279 -8.83 -28.46 16.86
CA LEU A 279 -8.86 -27.00 17.08
C LEU A 279 -10.21 -26.40 16.72
N GLU A 280 -10.85 -26.84 15.64
CA GLU A 280 -12.21 -26.39 15.29
C GLU A 280 -13.22 -26.73 16.38
N CYS A 281 -13.15 -27.95 16.92
CA CYS A 281 -13.97 -28.36 18.05
C CYS A 281 -13.66 -27.52 19.30
N LEU A 282 -12.38 -27.31 19.60
CA LEU A 282 -11.92 -26.53 20.76
C LEU A 282 -12.44 -25.09 20.72
N LEU A 283 -12.41 -24.44 19.56
CA LEU A 283 -12.85 -23.05 19.40
C LEU A 283 -14.36 -22.88 19.41
N LYS A 284 -15.10 -23.91 18.98
CA LYS A 284 -16.57 -23.93 19.08
C LYS A 284 -17.04 -24.28 20.50
N PHE A 285 -16.23 -24.97 21.30
CA PHE A 285 -16.62 -25.45 22.63
C PHE A 285 -17.15 -24.35 23.57
N PRO A 286 -16.55 -23.15 23.69
CA PRO A 286 -17.11 -22.06 24.49
C PRO A 286 -18.52 -21.65 24.04
N GLN A 287 -18.77 -21.59 22.73
CA GLN A 287 -20.09 -21.27 22.17
C GLN A 287 -21.12 -22.37 22.50
N TRP A 288 -20.71 -23.63 22.49
CA TRP A 288 -21.56 -24.75 22.91
C TRP A 288 -21.91 -24.69 24.40
N ALA A 289 -20.93 -24.40 25.26
CA ALA A 289 -21.17 -24.24 26.69
C ALA A 289 -22.14 -23.08 26.97
N GLU A 290 -21.99 -21.94 26.28
CA GLU A 290 -22.94 -20.82 26.37
C GLU A 290 -24.33 -21.20 25.87
N ARG A 291 -24.44 -21.86 24.71
CA ARG A 291 -25.72 -22.33 24.16
C ARG A 291 -26.42 -23.31 25.10
N LEU A 292 -25.67 -24.24 25.71
CA LEU A 292 -26.19 -25.15 26.74
C LEU A 292 -26.68 -24.38 27.97
N GLY A 293 -25.92 -23.38 28.42
CA GLY A 293 -26.36 -22.51 29.53
C GLY A 293 -27.63 -21.71 29.21
N TYR A 294 -27.82 -21.25 27.96
CA TYR A 294 -29.08 -20.64 27.53
C TYR A 294 -30.24 -21.64 27.46
N LEU A 295 -29.98 -22.86 27.00
CA LEU A 295 -30.98 -23.94 26.98
C LEU A 295 -31.42 -24.33 28.39
N GLU A 296 -30.49 -24.46 29.34
CA GLU A 296 -30.82 -24.69 30.76
C GLU A 296 -31.70 -23.57 31.34
N LYS A 297 -31.42 -22.31 31.00
CA LYS A 297 -32.27 -21.18 31.41
C LYS A 297 -33.66 -21.25 30.79
N LEU A 298 -33.77 -21.62 29.50
CA LEU A 298 -35.06 -21.78 28.82
C LEU A 298 -35.88 -22.92 29.45
N LEU A 299 -35.27 -24.08 29.71
CA LEU A 299 -35.96 -25.22 30.37
C LEU A 299 -36.53 -24.82 31.73
N LYS A 300 -35.78 -24.04 32.53
CA LYS A 300 -36.25 -23.48 33.81
C LYS A 300 -37.42 -22.51 33.64
N ILE A 301 -37.43 -21.67 32.60
CA ILE A 301 -38.54 -20.74 32.29
C ILE A 301 -39.80 -21.52 31.91
N PHE A 302 -39.66 -22.59 31.13
CA PHE A 302 -40.78 -23.40 30.65
C PHE A 302 -41.28 -24.46 31.65
N GLN A 303 -40.67 -24.55 32.85
CA GLN A 303 -41.00 -25.57 33.88
C GLN A 303 -41.01 -27.00 33.32
N ILE A 304 -40.12 -27.28 32.38
CA ILE A 304 -39.94 -28.62 31.84
C ILE A 304 -38.96 -29.32 32.77
N GLU A 305 -39.50 -30.08 33.73
CA GLU A 305 -38.76 -31.03 34.57
C GLU A 305 -38.47 -32.34 33.82
#